data_AF-A0A392U433-F1
#
_entry.id   AF-A0A392U433-F1
#
_cell.length_a   1.000
_cell.length_b   1.000
_cell.length_c   1.000
_cell.angle_alpha   90.00
_cell.angle_beta   90.00
_cell.angle_gamma   90.00
#
_symmetry.space_group_name_H-M   'P 1'
#
loop_
_entity.id
_entity.type
_entity.pdbx_description
1 polymer ?
#
loop_
_entity_poly.entity_id
_entity_poly.type
_entity_poly.pdbx_seq_one_letter_code
_entity_poly.pdbx_strand_id
1 'polypeptide(L)' 'LGPGGMAIPWEMLKREFLVKYFPVDVNNKKVVEFMELKQGNMTVSDYAVKFETLCAFSPHYVTPKPVI' A
#
# COMPACT_ATOMS: atom_id res chain seq x y z
N LEU A 1 -6.14 -28.76 29.49
CA LEU A 1 -5.45 -27.83 28.58
C LEU A 1 -4.23 -27.31 29.34
N GLY A 2 -3.02 -27.71 28.91
CA GLY A 2 -1.77 -27.57 29.67
C GLY A 2 -1.19 -26.16 29.72
N PRO A 3 -0.12 -25.95 30.51
CA PRO A 3 0.43 -24.64 30.84
C PRO A 3 1.15 -24.03 29.64
N GLY A 4 0.89 -22.74 29.39
CA GLY A 4 1.62 -21.98 28.37
C GLY A 4 0.93 -21.94 27.01
N GLY A 5 -0.30 -21.41 26.96
CA GLY A 5 -0.76 -20.74 25.75
C GLY A 5 0.17 -19.55 25.50
N MET A 6 1.26 -19.77 24.77
CA MET A 6 2.25 -18.75 24.45
C MET A 6 1.51 -17.62 23.73
N ALA A 7 1.31 -16.50 24.44
CA ALA A 7 0.70 -15.32 23.86
C ALA A 7 1.52 -14.93 22.64
N ILE A 8 0.89 -14.90 21.47
CA ILE A 8 1.55 -14.50 20.23
C ILE A 8 2.01 -13.05 20.43
N PRO A 9 3.32 -12.75 20.32
CA PRO A 9 3.80 -11.38 20.39
C PRO A 9 3.09 -10.53 19.33
N TRP A 10 2.67 -9.32 19.69
CA TRP A 10 1.94 -8.41 18.80
C TRP A 10 2.64 -8.22 17.44
N GLU A 11 3.97 -8.17 17.43
CA GLU A 11 4.77 -8.08 16.21
C GLU A 11 4.66 -9.30 15.30
N MET A 12 4.60 -10.51 15.86
CA MET A 12 4.37 -11.73 15.07
C MET A 12 2.97 -11.74 14.48
N LEU A 13 1.95 -11.37 15.26
CA LEU A 13 0.59 -11.29 14.75
C LEU A 13 0.50 -10.28 13.60
N LYS A 14 1.08 -9.08 13.74
CA LYS A 14 1.11 -8.08 12.66
C LYS A 14 1.79 -8.61 11.40
N ARG A 15 2.95 -9.27 11.52
CA ARG A 15 3.66 -9.86 10.38
C ARG A 15 2.82 -10.90 9.66
N GLU A 16 2.30 -11.88 10.40
CA GLU A 16 1.50 -12.97 9.81
C GLU A 16 0.17 -12.46 9.23
N PHE A 17 -0.45 -11.47 9.88
CA PHE A 17 -1.65 -10.79 9.38
C PHE A 17 -1.37 -10.06 8.06
N LEU A 18 -0.29 -9.28 8.00
CA LEU A 18 0.11 -8.59 6.78
C LEU A 18 0.43 -9.58 5.66
N VAL A 19 1.18 -10.66 5.93
CA VAL A 19 1.46 -11.69 4.91
C VAL A 19 0.19 -12.37 4.40
N LYS A 20 -0.75 -12.70 5.30
CA LYS A 20 -1.96 -13.45 4.96
C LYS A 20 -3.03 -12.61 4.25
N TYR A 21 -3.20 -11.36 4.65
CA TYR A 21 -4.27 -10.48 4.15
C TYR A 21 -3.78 -9.38 3.21
N PHE A 22 -2.48 -9.08 3.24
CA PHE A 22 -1.80 -8.17 2.32
C PHE A 22 -0.63 -8.91 1.65
N PRO A 23 -0.89 -10.00 0.91
CA PRO A 23 0.15 -10.64 0.13
C PRO A 23 0.80 -9.59 -0.78
N VAL A 24 2.09 -9.77 -1.10
CA VAL A 24 2.89 -8.93 -2.01
C VAL A 24 2.10 -8.50 -3.26
N ASP A 25 1.15 -9.31 -3.70
CA ASP A 25 0.16 -9.04 -4.74
C ASP A 25 -0.63 -7.74 -4.56
N VAL A 26 -0.98 -7.33 -3.34
CA VAL A 26 -1.74 -6.08 -3.09
C VAL A 26 -0.84 -4.87 -3.36
N ASN A 27 0.41 -4.92 -2.89
CA ASN A 27 1.37 -3.84 -3.17
C ASN A 27 1.71 -3.81 -4.67
N ASN A 28 2.01 -4.96 -5.27
CA ASN A 28 2.26 -5.06 -6.71
C ASN A 28 1.07 -4.59 -7.55
N LYS A 29 -0.17 -4.95 -7.18
CA LYS A 29 -1.38 -4.44 -7.85
C LYS A 29 -1.52 -2.93 -7.70
N LYS A 30 -1.20 -2.36 -6.54
CA LYS A 30 -1.23 -0.91 -6.31
C LYS A 30 -0.16 -0.18 -7.11
N VAL A 31 1.04 -0.77 -7.27
CA VAL A 31 2.10 -0.25 -8.14
C VAL A 31 1.68 -0.31 -9.61
N VAL A 32 1.10 -1.42 -10.08
CA VAL A 32 0.57 -1.51 -11.46
C VAL A 32 -0.55 -0.50 -11.68
N GLU A 33 -1.50 -0.38 -10.73
CA GLU A 33 -2.58 0.62 -10.78
C GLU A 33 -2.02 2.06 -10.83
N PHE A 34 -0.92 2.33 -10.12
CA PHE A 34 -0.23 3.62 -10.17
C PHE A 34 0.43 3.87 -11.52
N MET A 35 1.16 2.88 -12.06
CA MET A 35 1.88 3.01 -13.34
C MET A 35 0.92 3.18 -14.53
N GLU A 36 -0.27 2.59 -14.45
CA GLU A 36 -1.32 2.71 -15.47
C GLU A 36 -2.28 3.88 -15.20
N LEU A 37 -2.10 4.63 -14.11
CA LEU A 37 -2.98 5.73 -13.74
C LEU A 37 -2.94 6.83 -14.80
N LYS A 38 -4.08 7.05 -15.45
CA LYS A 38 -4.32 8.14 -16.39
C LYS A 38 -5.55 8.91 -15.91
N GLN A 39 -5.57 10.23 -16.10
CA GLN A 39 -6.72 11.04 -15.69
C GLN A 39 -8.02 10.58 -16.36
N GLY A 40 -7.98 10.27 -17.66
CA GLY A 40 -9.16 9.85 -18.40
C GLY A 40 -10.31 10.85 -18.26
N ASN A 41 -11.47 10.37 -17.82
CA ASN A 41 -12.67 11.19 -17.59
C ASN A 41 -12.77 11.71 -16.14
N MET A 42 -11.77 11.47 -15.28
CA MET A 42 -11.78 11.95 -13.90
C MET A 42 -11.55 13.46 -13.86
N THR A 43 -12.18 14.11 -12.87
CA THR A 43 -11.84 15.49 -12.55
C THR A 43 -10.40 15.56 -12.04
N VAL A 44 -9.79 16.73 -12.15
CA VAL A 44 -8.42 16.95 -11.66
C VAL A 44 -8.31 16.67 -10.15
N SER A 45 -9.33 17.00 -9.36
CA SER A 45 -9.32 16.71 -7.92
C SER A 45 -9.40 15.21 -7.62
N ASP A 46 -10.27 14.48 -8.33
CA ASP A 46 -10.41 13.04 -8.12
C ASP A 46 -9.15 12.29 -8.54
N TYR A 47 -8.52 12.74 -9.62
CA TYR A 47 -7.22 12.24 -10.05
C TYR A 47 -6.13 12.50 -9.00
N ALA A 48 -6.06 13.72 -8.45
CA ALA A 48 -5.06 14.07 -7.44
C ALA A 48 -5.19 13.21 -6.17
N VAL A 49 -6.42 13.01 -5.66
CA VAL A 49 -6.68 12.12 -4.52
C VAL A 49 -6.24 10.69 -4.82
N LYS A 50 -6.55 10.18 -6.02
CA LYS A 50 -6.16 8.83 -6.44
C LYS A 50 -4.63 8.70 -6.59
N PHE A 51 -3.98 9.72 -7.15
CA PHE A 51 -2.52 9.79 -7.29
C PHE A 51 -1.82 9.77 -5.94
N GLU A 52 -2.23 10.64 -5.00
CA GLU A 52 -1.64 10.69 -3.65
C GLU A 52 -1.81 9.38 -2.89
N THR A 53 -2.98 8.75 -3.01
CA THR A 53 -3.26 7.45 -2.39
C THR A 53 -2.33 6.35 -2.91
N LEU A 54 -2.10 6.29 -4.22
CA LEU A 54 -1.27 5.26 -4.86
C LEU A 54 0.24 5.53 -4.74
N CYS A 55 0.62 6.81 -4.72
CA CYS A 55 1.98 7.29 -4.46
C CYS A 55 2.55 6.75 -3.13
N ALA A 56 1.72 6.68 -2.08
CA ALA A 56 2.12 6.15 -0.78
C ALA A 56 2.58 4.68 -0.81
N PHE A 57 2.11 3.90 -1.80
CA PHE A 57 2.51 2.50 -2.00
C PHE A 57 3.71 2.35 -2.93
N SER A 58 4.11 3.41 -3.63
CA SER A 58 5.11 3.39 -4.71
C SER A 58 6.23 4.41 -4.50
N PRO A 59 6.93 4.43 -3.35
CA PRO A 59 7.93 5.46 -3.02
C PRO A 59 9.12 5.50 -4.01
N HIS A 60 9.38 4.42 -4.73
CA HIS A 60 10.46 4.34 -5.72
C HIS A 60 10.16 5.05 -7.05
N TYR A 61 8.89 5.33 -7.34
CA TYR A 61 8.45 5.91 -8.62
C TYR A 61 8.08 7.39 -8.53
N VAL A 62 8.07 7.93 -7.31
CA VAL A 62 7.70 9.31 -7.05
C VAL A 62 9.00 10.08 -6.87
N THR A 63 9.39 10.84 -7.90
CA THR A 63 10.44 11.83 -7.71
C THR A 63 9.94 12.88 -6.72
N PRO A 64 10.78 13.33 -5.75
CA PRO A 64 10.41 14.43 -4.88
C PRO A 64 9.99 15.61 -5.76
N LYS A 65 8.87 16.27 -5.41
CA LYS A 65 8.38 17.46 -6.11
C LYS A 65 9.57 18.40 -6.36
N PRO A 66 9.85 18.80 -7.62
CA PRO A 66 10.72 19.93 -7.86
C PRO A 66 10.11 21.11 -7.12
N VAL A 67 10.86 21.65 -6.16
CA VAL A 67 10.52 22.92 -5.54
C VAL A 67 10.75 23.97 -6.63
N ILE A 68 9.67 24.34 -7.32
CA ILE A 68 9.61 25.54 -8.17
C ILE A 68 9.24 26.75 -7.33
#